data_AF-A0A7W9BUZ1-F1
#
_entry.id   AF-A0A7W9BUZ1-F1
#
_cell.length_a   1.000
_cell.length_b   1.000
_cell.length_c   1.000
_cell.angle_alpha   90.00
_cell.angle_beta   90.00
_cell.angle_gamma   90.00
#
_symmetry.space_group_name_H-M   'P 1'
#
loop_
_entity.id
_entity.type
_entity.pdbx_description
1 polymer ?
#
loop_
_entity_poly.entity_id
_entity_poly.type
_entity_poly.pdbx_seq_one_letter_code
_entity_poly.pdbx_strand_id
1 'polypeptide(L)'
;MSIWTMSTPPVALPRIKLEKVSELAHMIVTAPKMPLGDWMIMGRQVATGWGGVIDLLAIDANGSVILIQLEREIADRSAVATVLNYASWLQNSSLCELEAIYGIFSSGRSLLDDAAERFGAFVSTINPASNPQLAIVALDFAPDASRTISYLVSRGVMITRIQYWLFEIDNHRLVTFKTL
;
A
#
# COMPACT_ATOMS: atom_id res chain seq x y z
N MET A 1 6.11 18.45 -2.96
CA MET A 1 5.07 18.73 -3.97
C MET A 1 4.26 19.95 -3.53
N SER A 2 3.82 20.80 -4.47
CA SER A 2 2.91 21.91 -4.18
C SER A 2 1.78 21.91 -5.19
N ILE A 3 0.54 22.14 -4.75
CA ILE A 3 -0.62 22.31 -5.61
C ILE A 3 -1.05 23.78 -5.54
N TRP A 4 -1.39 24.35 -6.69
CA TRP A 4 -1.82 25.74 -6.84
C TRP A 4 -3.13 25.79 -7.61
N THR A 5 -3.99 26.75 -7.27
CA THR A 5 -5.17 27.08 -8.05
C THR A 5 -4.78 27.82 -9.33
N MET A 6 -5.56 27.67 -10.40
CA MET A 6 -5.47 28.51 -11.60
C MET A 6 -6.34 29.79 -11.47
N SER A 7 -6.52 30.30 -10.24
CA SER A 7 -7.24 31.55 -9.99
C SER A 7 -6.40 32.77 -10.37
N THR A 8 -7.00 33.95 -10.35
CA THR A 8 -6.29 35.23 -10.52
C THR A 8 -6.43 36.06 -9.24
N PRO A 9 -5.39 36.22 -8.40
CA PRO A 9 -4.05 35.61 -8.52
C PRO A 9 -4.07 34.09 -8.20
N PRO A 10 -3.05 33.33 -8.64
CA PRO A 10 -2.88 31.94 -8.23
C PRO A 10 -2.63 31.83 -6.72
N VAL A 11 -3.24 30.83 -6.08
CA VAL A 11 -3.13 30.59 -4.64
C VAL A 11 -2.56 29.18 -4.39
N ALA A 12 -1.52 29.08 -3.57
CA ALA A 12 -1.00 27.79 -3.14
C ALA A 12 -1.98 27.13 -2.16
N LEU A 13 -2.32 25.87 -2.38
CA LEU A 13 -3.14 25.12 -1.43
C LEU A 13 -2.31 24.75 -0.19
N PRO A 14 -2.83 24.98 1.03
CA PRO A 14 -2.16 24.57 2.24
C PRO A 14 -2.10 23.05 2.31
N ARG A 15 -0.98 22.53 2.84
CA ARG A 15 -0.90 21.11 3.19
C ARG A 15 -1.65 20.88 4.49
N ILE A 16 -2.48 19.85 4.50
CA ILE A 16 -3.13 19.36 5.71
C ILE A 16 -2.54 18.00 6.11
N LYS A 17 -2.81 17.59 7.35
CA LYS A 17 -2.44 16.26 7.86
C LYS A 17 -3.68 15.37 7.90
N LEU A 18 -3.48 14.06 7.82
CA LEU A 18 -4.52 13.10 8.18
C LEU A 18 -4.77 13.14 9.68
N GLU A 19 -6.04 13.10 10.09
CA GLU A 19 -6.36 12.86 11.51
C GLU A 19 -6.05 11.41 11.87
N LYS A 20 -6.58 10.47 11.06
CA LYS A 20 -6.37 9.02 11.22
C LYS A 20 -5.87 8.39 9.93
N VAL A 21 -4.91 7.48 10.04
CA VAL A 21 -4.40 6.71 8.89
C VAL A 21 -5.48 5.82 8.24
N SER A 22 -6.51 5.45 9.01
CA SER A 22 -7.65 4.67 8.53
C SER A 22 -8.47 5.39 7.45
N GLU A 23 -8.43 6.73 7.39
CA GLU A 23 -9.03 7.51 6.31
C GLU A 23 -8.29 7.28 4.99
N LEU A 24 -6.95 7.27 5.03
CA LEU A 24 -6.11 6.98 3.87
C LEU A 24 -6.35 5.55 3.37
N ALA A 25 -6.38 4.58 4.29
CA ALA A 25 -6.68 3.20 3.96
C ALA A 25 -8.07 3.05 3.32
N HIS A 26 -9.09 3.70 3.88
CA HIS A 26 -10.44 3.67 3.34
C HIS A 26 -10.50 4.27 1.93
N MET A 27 -9.88 5.44 1.73
CA MET A 27 -9.84 6.11 0.43
C MET A 27 -9.12 5.25 -0.64
N ILE A 28 -8.00 4.61 -0.30
CA ILE A 28 -7.30 3.70 -1.22
C ILE A 28 -8.19 2.53 -1.62
N VAL A 29 -8.90 1.93 -0.64
CA VAL A 29 -9.77 0.77 -0.88
C VAL A 29 -10.99 1.10 -1.73
N THR A 30 -11.57 2.29 -1.56
CA THR A 30 -12.78 2.71 -2.28
C THR A 30 -12.48 3.44 -3.59
N ALA A 31 -11.21 3.69 -3.90
CA ALA A 31 -10.82 4.38 -5.12
C ALA A 31 -11.18 3.52 -6.35
N PRO A 32 -11.87 4.10 -7.35
CA PRO A 32 -12.23 3.37 -8.58
C PRO A 32 -10.98 2.99 -9.40
N LYS A 33 -9.89 3.73 -9.23
CA LYS A 33 -8.57 3.40 -9.78
C LYS A 33 -7.54 3.46 -8.66
N MET A 34 -6.76 2.39 -8.52
CA MET A 34 -5.74 2.27 -7.49
C MET A 34 -4.66 3.36 -7.65
N PRO A 35 -4.44 4.23 -6.63
CA PRO A 35 -3.54 5.37 -6.78
C PRO A 35 -2.06 5.03 -6.52
N LEU A 36 -1.77 3.82 -6.01
CA LEU A 36 -0.41 3.40 -5.64
C LEU A 36 0.30 2.59 -6.74
N GLY A 37 -0.39 2.23 -7.82
CA GLY A 37 0.11 1.35 -8.87
C GLY A 37 -1.00 0.49 -9.45
N ASP A 38 -0.66 -0.40 -10.37
CA ASP A 38 -1.61 -1.38 -10.93
C ASP A 38 -1.75 -2.60 -10.01
N TRP A 39 -2.27 -2.34 -8.81
CA TRP A 39 -2.49 -3.35 -7.78
C TRP A 39 -3.97 -3.54 -7.50
N MET A 40 -4.36 -4.77 -7.15
CA MET A 40 -5.67 -5.10 -6.63
C MET A 40 -5.59 -5.28 -5.12
N ILE A 41 -6.28 -4.43 -4.35
CA ILE A 41 -6.41 -4.66 -2.91
C ILE A 41 -7.21 -5.94 -2.69
N MET A 42 -6.68 -6.81 -1.83
CA MET A 42 -7.31 -8.06 -1.45
C MET A 42 -7.56 -8.20 0.05
N GLY A 43 -7.03 -7.28 0.86
CA GLY A 43 -7.27 -7.28 2.30
C GLY A 43 -6.95 -5.94 2.94
N ARG A 44 -7.57 -5.69 4.10
CA ARG A 44 -7.35 -4.51 4.93
C ARG A 44 -7.30 -4.94 6.39
N GLN A 45 -6.34 -4.42 7.16
CA GLN A 45 -6.14 -4.76 8.57
C GLN A 45 -6.03 -6.28 8.80
N VAL A 46 -5.16 -6.92 8.03
CA VAL A 46 -5.00 -8.38 8.04
C VAL A 46 -4.12 -8.78 9.22
N ALA A 47 -4.68 -9.52 10.17
CA ALA A 47 -3.93 -10.02 11.33
C ALA A 47 -2.98 -11.16 10.91
N THR A 48 -1.71 -11.07 11.30
CA THR A 48 -0.69 -12.08 10.95
C THR A 48 -0.57 -13.22 11.96
N GLY A 49 -1.35 -13.19 13.04
CA GLY A 49 -1.33 -14.20 14.10
C GLY A 49 -0.15 -14.12 15.09
N TRP A 50 0.93 -13.40 14.77
CA TRP A 50 2.11 -13.23 15.64
C TRP A 50 2.27 -11.80 16.19
N GLY A 51 1.16 -11.05 16.25
CA GLY A 51 1.13 -9.70 16.83
C GLY A 51 1.35 -8.55 15.85
N GLY A 52 1.27 -8.79 14.54
CA GLY A 52 1.25 -7.76 13.50
C GLY A 52 -0.10 -7.65 12.80
N VAL A 53 -0.41 -6.46 12.28
CA VAL A 53 -1.62 -6.20 11.47
C VAL A 53 -1.20 -5.45 10.21
N ILE A 54 -1.30 -6.11 9.07
CA ILE A 54 -0.97 -5.50 7.77
C ILE A 54 -2.04 -4.47 7.42
N ASP A 55 -1.65 -3.23 7.11
CA ASP A 55 -2.63 -2.17 6.84
C ASP A 55 -3.46 -2.46 5.60
N LEU A 56 -2.79 -2.74 4.48
CA LEU A 56 -3.40 -3.20 3.24
C LEU A 56 -2.58 -4.34 2.63
N LEU A 57 -3.28 -5.29 2.03
CA LEU A 57 -2.71 -6.43 1.32
C LEU A 57 -3.21 -6.40 -0.12
N ALA A 58 -2.33 -6.59 -1.09
CA ALA A 58 -2.68 -6.50 -2.50
C ALA A 58 -1.96 -7.56 -3.35
N ILE A 59 -2.39 -7.69 -4.61
CA ILE A 59 -1.70 -8.45 -5.66
C ILE A 59 -1.50 -7.61 -6.91
N ASP A 60 -0.46 -7.91 -7.69
CA ASP A 60 -0.24 -7.35 -9.03
C ASP A 60 -0.61 -8.35 -10.14
N ALA A 61 -0.49 -7.90 -11.38
CA ALA A 61 -0.76 -8.70 -12.58
C ALA A 61 0.12 -9.95 -12.72
N ASN A 62 1.25 -10.03 -12.01
CA ASN A 62 2.13 -11.19 -12.00
C ASN A 62 1.79 -12.18 -10.88
N GLY A 63 0.77 -11.90 -10.06
CA GLY A 63 0.44 -12.69 -8.87
C GLY A 63 1.39 -12.46 -7.70
N SER A 64 2.24 -11.41 -7.74
CA SER A 64 3.08 -11.06 -6.60
C SER A 64 2.22 -10.43 -5.50
N VAL A 65 2.43 -10.84 -4.25
CA VAL A 65 1.74 -10.25 -3.10
C VAL A 65 2.48 -9.00 -2.64
N ILE A 66 1.72 -7.93 -2.44
CA ILE A 66 2.22 -6.64 -1.96
C ILE A 66 1.72 -6.39 -0.54
N LEU A 67 2.66 -6.21 0.38
CA LEU A 67 2.43 -5.91 1.79
C LEU A 67 2.61 -4.41 2.00
N ILE A 68 1.52 -3.71 2.33
CA ILE A 68 1.50 -2.24 2.36
C ILE A 68 1.36 -1.78 3.81
N GLN A 69 2.35 -1.01 4.28
CA GLN A 69 2.33 -0.29 5.55
C GLN A 69 2.00 1.18 5.30
N LEU A 70 1.04 1.72 6.04
CA LEU A 70 0.64 3.12 5.97
C LEU A 70 1.15 3.87 7.20
N GLU A 71 1.79 5.01 6.98
CA GLU A 71 2.25 5.91 8.04
C GLU A 71 1.51 7.24 7.95
N ARG A 72 1.03 7.74 9.09
CA ARG A 72 0.33 9.03 9.16
C ARG A 72 1.28 10.22 8.92
N GLU A 73 2.54 10.06 9.28
CA GLU A 73 3.54 11.12 9.18
C GLU A 73 4.84 10.60 8.54
N ILE A 74 5.93 10.58 9.29
CA ILE A 74 7.25 10.20 8.81
C ILE A 74 7.45 8.70 9.05
N ALA A 75 7.76 7.95 8.00
CA ALA A 75 8.21 6.57 8.13
C ALA A 75 9.64 6.54 8.66
N ASP A 76 9.82 5.96 9.85
CA ASP A 76 11.11 5.74 10.48
C ASP A 76 11.58 4.28 10.31
N ARG A 77 12.60 3.86 11.06
CA ARG A 77 13.11 2.49 11.00
C ARG A 77 12.10 1.44 11.44
N SER A 78 11.13 1.80 12.30
CA SER A 78 10.11 0.87 12.76
C SER A 78 9.17 0.46 11.63
N ALA A 79 8.88 1.37 10.69
CA ALA A 79 8.12 1.06 9.48
C ALA A 79 8.83 -0.01 8.62
N VAL A 80 10.17 0.07 8.53
CA VAL A 80 10.98 -0.94 7.82
C VAL A 80 10.94 -2.29 8.53
N ALA A 81 11.12 -2.31 9.85
CA ALA A 81 11.02 -3.55 10.64
C ALA A 81 9.63 -4.18 10.51
N THR A 82 8.58 -3.36 10.47
CA THR A 82 7.19 -3.78 10.34
C THR A 82 6.92 -4.48 9.01
N VAL A 83 7.30 -3.89 7.87
CA VAL A 83 7.11 -4.56 6.56
C VAL A 83 7.94 -5.84 6.42
N LEU A 84 9.13 -5.89 7.03
CA LEU A 84 9.94 -7.12 7.05
C LEU A 84 9.30 -8.22 7.90
N ASN A 85 8.64 -7.85 8.99
CA ASN A 85 7.85 -8.79 9.79
C ASN A 85 6.63 -9.32 9.02
N TYR A 86 6.03 -8.51 8.15
CA TYR A 86 4.96 -9.00 7.27
C TYR A 86 5.48 -9.96 6.20
N ALA A 87 6.66 -9.69 5.64
CA ALA A 87 7.30 -10.62 4.70
C ALA A 87 7.57 -11.98 5.35
N SER A 88 8.01 -12.02 6.61
CA SER A 88 8.27 -13.28 7.31
C SER A 88 7.00 -14.08 7.58
N TRP A 89 5.87 -13.42 7.86
CA TRP A 89 4.56 -14.07 7.92
C TRP A 89 4.19 -14.69 6.57
N LEU A 90 4.29 -13.91 5.49
CA LEU A 90 3.86 -14.35 4.16
C LEU A 90 4.65 -15.57 3.64
N GLN A 91 5.93 -15.73 4.05
CA GLN A 91 6.72 -16.92 3.72
C GLN A 91 6.08 -18.24 4.17
N ASN A 92 5.24 -18.20 5.21
CA ASN A 92 4.55 -19.37 5.75
C ASN A 92 3.06 -19.41 5.35
N SER A 93 2.58 -18.42 4.60
CA SER A 93 1.18 -18.34 4.18
C SER A 93 0.90 -19.19 2.96
N SER A 94 -0.31 -19.72 2.91
CA SER A 94 -0.80 -20.52 1.78
C SER A 94 -1.75 -19.71 0.88
N LEU A 95 -1.95 -20.15 -0.37
CA LEU A 95 -2.98 -19.56 -1.23
C LEU A 95 -4.37 -19.66 -0.60
N CYS A 96 -4.68 -20.75 0.10
CA CYS A 96 -5.94 -20.92 0.81
C CYS A 96 -6.15 -19.84 1.90
N GLU A 97 -5.08 -19.46 2.59
CA GLU A 97 -5.13 -18.36 3.57
C GLU A 97 -5.39 -17.01 2.88
N LEU A 98 -4.75 -16.74 1.73
CA LEU A 98 -5.01 -15.51 0.96
C LEU A 98 -6.43 -15.47 0.39
N GLU A 99 -6.95 -16.59 -0.11
CA GLU A 99 -8.34 -16.72 -0.56
C GLU A 99 -9.33 -16.47 0.59
N ALA A 100 -9.06 -16.99 1.79
CA ALA A 100 -9.88 -16.74 2.96
C ALA A 100 -9.88 -15.25 3.36
N ILE A 101 -8.71 -14.61 3.34
CA ILE A 101 -8.58 -13.16 3.57
C ILE A 101 -9.41 -12.39 2.55
N TYR A 102 -9.30 -12.76 1.26
CA TYR A 102 -10.04 -12.10 0.19
C TYR A 102 -11.54 -12.31 0.29
N GLY A 103 -11.99 -13.53 0.61
CA GLY A 103 -13.40 -13.84 0.80
C GLY A 103 -14.03 -12.98 1.90
N ILE A 104 -13.32 -12.75 3.01
CA ILE A 104 -13.78 -11.82 4.05
C ILE A 104 -13.83 -10.37 3.52
N PHE A 105 -12.78 -9.93 2.82
CA PHE A 105 -12.66 -8.57 2.31
C PHE A 105 -13.70 -8.23 1.22
N SER A 106 -14.02 -9.20 0.36
CA SER A 106 -14.84 -9.03 -0.84
C SER A 106 -16.28 -9.51 -0.69
N SER A 107 -16.70 -9.89 0.52
CA SER A 107 -18.04 -10.48 0.78
C SER A 107 -18.28 -11.81 0.03
N GLY A 108 -17.27 -12.67 0.00
CA GLY A 108 -17.35 -14.05 -0.49
C GLY A 108 -16.97 -14.25 -1.95
N ARG A 109 -16.36 -13.26 -2.61
CA ARG A 109 -15.84 -13.43 -3.99
C ARG A 109 -14.53 -14.20 -4.00
N SER A 110 -14.16 -14.67 -5.18
CA SER A 110 -12.98 -15.50 -5.45
C SER A 110 -11.80 -14.61 -5.86
N LEU A 111 -10.65 -14.76 -5.20
CA LEU A 111 -9.48 -13.94 -5.48
C LEU A 111 -9.00 -14.18 -6.91
N LEU A 112 -8.93 -15.44 -7.33
CA LEU A 112 -8.47 -15.82 -8.66
C LEU A 112 -9.38 -15.30 -9.77
N ASP A 113 -10.70 -15.36 -9.59
CA ASP A 113 -11.65 -14.90 -10.61
C ASP A 113 -11.58 -13.38 -10.80
N ASP A 114 -11.58 -12.62 -9.69
CA ASP A 114 -11.48 -11.16 -9.73
C ASP A 114 -10.10 -10.70 -10.24
N ALA A 115 -9.03 -11.42 -9.91
CA ALA A 115 -7.70 -11.13 -10.42
C ALA A 115 -7.62 -11.39 -11.93
N ALA A 116 -8.20 -12.49 -12.41
CA ALA A 116 -8.26 -12.81 -13.83
C ALA A 116 -9.10 -11.78 -14.61
N GLU A 117 -10.24 -11.36 -14.06
CA GLU A 117 -11.08 -10.30 -14.65
C GLU A 117 -10.31 -8.98 -14.75
N ARG A 118 -9.58 -8.60 -13.69
CA ARG A 118 -8.85 -7.34 -13.65
C ARG A 118 -7.63 -7.32 -14.58
N PHE A 119 -6.84 -8.40 -14.61
CA PHE A 119 -5.54 -8.42 -15.28
C PHE A 119 -5.56 -9.08 -16.66
N GLY A 120 -6.66 -9.73 -17.07
CA GLY A 120 -6.89 -10.16 -18.45
C GLY A 120 -6.16 -11.43 -18.89
N ALA A 121 -5.50 -12.16 -17.99
CA ALA A 121 -4.92 -13.48 -18.27
C ALA A 121 -4.84 -14.31 -16.98
N PHE A 122 -4.77 -15.64 -17.14
CA PHE A 122 -4.63 -16.62 -16.05
C PHE A 122 -3.51 -16.15 -15.11
N VAL A 123 -3.85 -15.68 -13.91
CA VAL A 123 -2.87 -15.45 -12.85
C VAL A 123 -2.36 -16.84 -12.47
N SER A 124 -1.44 -17.38 -13.26
CA SER A 124 -0.92 -18.73 -13.12
C SER A 124 -0.12 -18.76 -11.84
N THR A 125 -0.73 -19.36 -10.82
CA THR A 125 -0.23 -19.59 -9.46
C THR A 125 0.22 -18.33 -8.73
N ILE A 126 -0.72 -17.66 -8.05
CA ILE A 126 -0.37 -16.83 -6.89
C ILE A 126 0.39 -17.75 -5.92
N ASN A 127 1.69 -17.50 -5.79
CA ASN A 127 2.52 -18.16 -4.80
C ASN A 127 2.92 -17.09 -3.77
N PRO A 128 2.28 -17.10 -2.57
CA PRO A 128 2.52 -16.10 -1.53
C PRO A 128 4.01 -15.93 -1.19
N ALA A 129 4.77 -17.03 -1.20
CA ALA A 129 6.17 -17.03 -0.82
C ALA A 129 7.11 -16.58 -1.94
N SER A 130 6.65 -16.58 -3.20
CA SER A 130 7.50 -16.17 -4.33
C SER A 130 7.49 -14.65 -4.48
N ASN A 131 8.61 -14.04 -4.13
CA ASN A 131 8.93 -12.64 -4.42
C ASN A 131 7.95 -11.62 -3.79
N PRO A 132 7.82 -11.57 -2.45
CA PRO A 132 7.02 -10.54 -1.78
C PRO A 132 7.50 -9.14 -2.14
N GLN A 133 6.55 -8.26 -2.43
CA GLN A 133 6.83 -6.84 -2.57
C GLN A 133 6.36 -6.11 -1.31
N LEU A 134 7.16 -5.17 -0.84
CA LEU A 134 6.88 -4.34 0.31
C LEU A 134 6.60 -2.93 -0.17
N ALA A 135 5.60 -2.27 0.40
CA ALA A 135 5.32 -0.88 0.14
C ALA A 135 5.16 -0.13 1.46
N ILE A 136 5.83 1.01 1.59
CA ILE A 136 5.64 1.93 2.72
C ILE A 136 5.08 3.23 2.15
N VAL A 137 3.95 3.68 2.70
CA VAL A 137 3.25 4.89 2.26
C VAL A 137 3.25 5.92 3.38
N ALA A 138 3.91 7.07 3.20
CA ALA A 138 4.15 8.05 4.27
C ALA A 138 4.11 9.51 3.76
N LEU A 139 4.05 10.50 4.64
CA LEU A 139 4.26 11.90 4.24
C LEU A 139 5.73 12.17 3.90
N ASP A 140 6.63 11.53 4.63
CA ASP A 140 8.07 11.58 4.40
C ASP A 140 8.78 10.34 4.97
N PHE A 141 10.07 10.21 4.71
CA PHE A 141 10.92 9.13 5.22
C PHE A 141 12.09 9.70 5.99
N ALA A 142 12.32 9.19 7.21
CA ALA A 142 13.49 9.58 7.97
C ALA A 142 14.79 9.21 7.20
N PRO A 143 15.87 10.01 7.29
CA PRO A 143 17.09 9.77 6.50
C PRO A 143 17.72 8.40 6.74
N ASP A 144 17.59 7.89 7.95
CA ASP A 144 18.08 6.58 8.33
C ASP A 144 17.20 5.44 7.82
N ALA A 145 15.87 5.57 7.88
CA ALA A 145 14.93 4.65 7.24
C ALA A 145 15.18 4.58 5.73
N SER A 146 15.34 5.73 5.06
CA SER A 146 15.68 5.81 3.64
C SER A 146 16.99 5.09 3.30
N ARG A 147 18.01 5.22 4.15
CA ARG A 147 19.30 4.53 3.98
C ARG A 147 19.16 3.02 4.13
N THR A 148 18.43 2.56 5.14
CA THR A 148 18.16 1.13 5.36
C THR A 148 17.37 0.54 4.20
N ILE A 149 16.31 1.22 3.74
CA ILE A 149 15.51 0.79 2.59
C ILE A 149 16.40 0.69 1.34
N SER A 150 17.19 1.72 1.06
CA SER A 150 18.10 1.73 -0.11
C SER A 150 19.11 0.58 -0.06
N TYR A 151 19.64 0.27 1.13
CA TYR A 151 20.52 -0.88 1.32
C TYR A 151 19.80 -2.20 1.03
N LEU A 152 18.60 -2.42 1.57
CA LEU A 152 17.81 -3.63 1.35
C LEU A 152 17.44 -3.80 -0.14
N VAL A 153 17.05 -2.72 -0.81
CA VAL A 153 16.80 -2.71 -2.26
C VAL A 153 18.05 -3.10 -3.04
N SER A 154 19.23 -2.61 -2.67
CA SER A 154 20.51 -3.02 -3.28
C SER A 154 20.86 -4.51 -3.07
N ARG A 155 20.20 -5.17 -2.11
CA ARG A 155 20.32 -6.61 -1.85
C ARG A 155 19.19 -7.44 -2.48
N GLY A 156 18.34 -6.81 -3.29
CA GLY A 156 17.24 -7.50 -4.00
C GLY A 156 15.93 -7.57 -3.23
N VAL A 157 15.79 -6.90 -2.08
CA VAL A 157 14.51 -6.79 -1.39
C VAL A 157 13.65 -5.73 -2.08
N MET A 158 12.47 -6.13 -2.57
CA MET A 158 11.56 -5.23 -3.30
C MET A 158 10.79 -4.34 -2.33
N ILE A 159 11.33 -3.16 -2.00
CA ILE A 159 10.68 -2.17 -1.13
C ILE A 159 10.40 -0.89 -1.92
N THR A 160 9.12 -0.59 -2.13
CA THR A 160 8.64 0.63 -2.75
C THR A 160 8.35 1.69 -1.68
N ARG A 161 8.91 2.88 -1.87
CA ARG A 161 8.59 4.05 -1.04
C ARG A 161 7.59 4.92 -1.78
N ILE A 162 6.47 5.22 -1.13
CA ILE A 162 5.44 6.09 -1.70
C ILE A 162 5.22 7.25 -0.74
N GLN A 163 5.47 8.45 -1.21
CA GLN A 163 5.09 9.67 -0.50
C GLN A 163 3.66 10.05 -0.86
N TYR A 164 2.91 10.58 0.10
CA TYR A 164 1.64 11.26 -0.17
C TYR A 164 1.62 12.66 0.41
N TRP A 165 0.74 13.51 -0.14
CA TRP A 165 0.46 14.83 0.41
C TRP A 165 -1.04 15.10 0.33
N LEU A 166 -1.59 15.71 1.38
CA LEU A 166 -2.98 16.16 1.41
C LEU A 166 -3.09 17.67 1.31
N PHE A 167 -4.13 18.12 0.65
CA PHE A 167 -4.50 19.52 0.47
C PHE A 167 -6.00 19.69 0.68
N GLU A 168 -6.45 20.91 0.90
CA GLU A 168 -7.87 21.24 1.05
C GLU A 168 -8.23 22.46 0.21
N ILE A 169 -9.38 22.39 -0.48
CA ILE A 169 -9.97 23.49 -1.24
C ILE A 169 -11.50 23.34 -1.20
N ASP A 170 -12.24 24.39 -0.84
CA ASP A 170 -13.71 24.40 -0.84
C ASP A 170 -14.36 23.17 -0.17
N ASN A 171 -13.90 22.81 1.04
CA ASN A 171 -14.29 21.60 1.80
C ASN A 171 -14.01 20.25 1.10
N HIS A 172 -13.27 20.24 0.00
CA HIS A 172 -12.78 19.04 -0.65
C HIS A 172 -11.34 18.77 -0.24
N ARG A 173 -11.07 17.52 0.14
CA ARG A 173 -9.72 17.05 0.42
C ARG A 173 -9.14 16.41 -0.83
N LEU A 174 -7.95 16.84 -1.20
CA LEU A 174 -7.17 16.30 -2.30
C LEU A 174 -6.00 15.51 -1.75
N VAL A 175 -5.65 14.41 -2.41
CA VAL A 175 -4.47 13.61 -2.10
C VAL A 175 -3.72 13.29 -3.38
N THR A 176 -2.39 13.35 -3.32
CA THR A 176 -1.52 12.94 -4.41
C THR A 176 -0.43 12.03 -3.87
N PHE A 177 -0.01 11.08 -4.69
CA PHE A 177 1.03 10.10 -4.38
C PHE A 177 2.24 10.29 -5.30
N LYS A 178 3.42 9.92 -4.81
CA LYS A 178 4.66 9.88 -5.58
C LYS A 178 5.51 8.70 -5.12
N THR A 179 5.85 7.82 -6.05
CA THR A 179 6.84 6.77 -5.84
C THR A 179 8.27 7.34 -5.90
N LEU A 180 9.14 6.92 -4.98
CA LEU A 180 10.53 7.39 -4.84
C LEU A 180 11.59 6.39 -5.29
#